data_AF-A0A3P8J8J0-F1
#
_entry.id   AF-A0A3P8J8J0-F1
#
_cell.length_a   1.000
_cell.length_b   1.000
_cell.length_c   1.000
_cell.angle_alpha   90.00
_cell.angle_beta   90.00
_cell.angle_gamma   90.00
#
_symmetry.space_group_name_H-M   'P 1'
#
loop_
_entity.id
_entity.type
_entity.pdbx_description
1 polymer ?
#
loop_
_entity_poly.entity_id
_entity_poly.type
_entity_poly.pdbx_seq_one_letter_code
_entity_poly.pdbx_strand_id
1 'polypeptide(L)'
;MGLLVQDRDLGMVTNAELRVVSKRQPTEQELRDALFCWKVAKFVKSNAIVYAKENMTIGIGAGQMSRVYSAKIAGIKAGDEGLEVKGSAMASDAFFPFRDGIDAAAAVGVSCVIQPGGSIRDEEVIAAADEHGIAMIFTDMRHFRH
;
A
#
# COMPACT_ATOMS: atom_id res chain seq x y z
N MET A 1 -15.42 -14.89 -29.80
CA MET A 1 -15.95 -13.92 -28.82
C MET A 1 -15.83 -14.55 -27.44
N GLY A 2 -14.71 -14.33 -26.75
CA GLY A 2 -14.54 -14.81 -25.38
C GLY A 2 -15.02 -13.73 -24.42
N LEU A 3 -16.00 -14.05 -23.57
CA LEU A 3 -16.47 -13.18 -22.50
C LEU A 3 -15.85 -13.66 -21.19
N LEU A 4 -15.01 -12.83 -20.57
CA LEU A 4 -14.55 -13.05 -19.21
C LEU A 4 -15.54 -12.38 -18.26
N VAL A 5 -16.33 -13.19 -17.57
CA VAL A 5 -17.18 -12.74 -16.46
C VAL A 5 -16.39 -12.95 -15.18
N GLN A 6 -15.98 -11.85 -14.55
CA GLN A 6 -15.29 -11.87 -13.27
C GLN A 6 -16.20 -11.17 -12.25
N ASP A 7 -16.45 -11.83 -11.12
CA ASP A 7 -17.27 -11.27 -10.05
C ASP A 7 -16.70 -9.92 -9.59
N ARG A 8 -17.59 -8.95 -9.35
CA ARG A 8 -17.19 -7.65 -8.82
C ARG A 8 -16.58 -7.91 -7.45
N ASP A 9 -15.29 -7.66 -7.34
CA ASP A 9 -14.60 -7.71 -6.06
C ASP A 9 -15.28 -6.73 -5.10
N LEU A 10 -16.12 -7.25 -4.19
CA LEU A 10 -16.93 -6.49 -3.23
C LEU A 10 -16.36 -6.58 -1.82
N GLY A 11 -15.20 -7.24 -1.63
CA GLY A 11 -14.54 -7.36 -0.34
C GLY A 11 -14.30 -5.98 0.27
N MET A 12 -15.11 -5.62 1.27
CA MET A 12 -14.82 -4.52 2.19
C MET A 12 -14.05 -5.16 3.33
N VAL A 13 -12.72 -5.04 3.30
CA VAL A 13 -11.89 -5.46 4.43
C VAL A 13 -12.37 -4.69 5.65
N THR A 14 -12.86 -5.41 6.65
CA THR A 14 -13.27 -4.81 7.91
C THR A 14 -12.06 -4.71 8.84
N ASN A 15 -12.09 -3.77 9.79
CA ASN A 15 -10.97 -3.54 10.73
C ASN A 15 -10.57 -4.82 11.51
N ALA A 16 -11.48 -5.80 11.58
CA ALA A 16 -11.29 -7.09 12.25
C ALA A 16 -10.45 -8.11 11.44
N GLU A 17 -10.26 -7.88 10.15
CA GLU A 17 -9.50 -8.76 9.24
C GLU A 17 -8.08 -8.24 9.00
N LEU A 18 -7.74 -7.09 9.58
CA LEU A 18 -6.41 -6.49 9.48
C LEU A 18 -5.45 -7.10 10.50
N ARG A 19 -4.33 -7.64 10.03
CA ARG A 19 -3.25 -8.15 10.87
C ARG A 19 -2.07 -7.19 10.88
N VAL A 20 -1.82 -6.52 12.00
CA VAL A 20 -0.58 -5.74 12.18
C VAL A 20 0.57 -6.72 12.39
N VAL A 21 1.55 -6.69 11.49
CA VAL A 21 2.68 -7.64 11.48
C VAL A 21 4.01 -7.01 11.94
N SER A 22 4.10 -5.68 11.92
CA SER A 22 5.25 -4.93 12.46
C SER A 22 5.19 -4.84 13.99
N LYS A 23 6.35 -4.53 14.61
CA LYS A 23 6.46 -4.18 16.03
C LYS A 23 5.72 -2.90 16.37
N ARG A 24 5.76 -1.90 15.48
CA ARG A 24 5.03 -0.64 15.66
C ARG A 24 3.55 -0.85 15.36
N GLN A 25 2.69 -0.38 16.25
CA GLN A 25 1.25 -0.31 16.02
C GLN A 25 0.90 1.00 15.30
N PRO A 26 -0.01 0.97 14.30
CA PRO A 26 -0.50 2.18 13.67
C PRO A 26 -1.33 2.99 14.66
N THR A 27 -1.24 4.32 14.55
CA THR A 27 -2.20 5.22 15.20
C THR A 27 -3.57 5.10 14.54
N GLU A 28 -4.63 5.58 15.21
CA GLU A 28 -5.96 5.56 14.60
C GLU A 28 -6.03 6.32 13.28
N GLN A 29 -5.28 7.41 13.15
CA GLN A 29 -5.24 8.19 11.92
C GLN A 29 -4.55 7.41 10.79
N GLU A 30 -3.41 6.80 11.07
CA GLU A 30 -2.70 5.96 10.10
C GLU A 30 -3.54 4.75 9.67
N LEU A 31 -4.30 4.15 10.61
CA LEU A 31 -5.19 3.04 10.31
C LEU A 31 -6.34 3.48 9.38
N ARG A 32 -6.95 4.64 9.64
CA ARG A 32 -7.97 5.23 8.77
C ARG A 32 -7.40 5.51 7.38
N ASP A 33 -6.22 6.12 7.32
CA ASP A 33 -5.54 6.46 6.07
C ASP A 33 -5.15 5.21 5.29
N ALA A 34 -4.66 4.16 5.96
CA ALA A 34 -4.34 2.87 5.35
C ALA A 34 -5.58 2.19 4.77
N LEU A 35 -6.68 2.14 5.51
CA LEU A 35 -7.96 1.61 5.02
C LEU A 35 -8.49 2.40 3.82
N PHE A 36 -8.37 3.73 3.85
CA PHE A 36 -8.74 4.58 2.73
C PHE A 36 -7.85 4.29 1.50
N CYS A 37 -6.54 4.24 1.69
CA CYS A 37 -5.56 3.86 0.67
C CYS A 37 -5.89 2.51 0.04
N TRP A 38 -6.22 1.51 0.87
CA TRP A 38 -6.59 0.16 0.43
C TRP A 38 -7.85 0.16 -0.44
N LYS A 39 -8.89 0.91 -0.02
CA LYS A 39 -10.11 1.08 -0.81
C LYS A 39 -9.82 1.72 -2.16
N VAL A 40 -8.96 2.75 -2.20
CA VAL A 40 -8.58 3.40 -3.46
C VAL A 40 -7.78 2.45 -4.35
N ALA A 41 -6.79 1.73 -3.80
CA ALA A 41 -5.94 0.81 -4.54
C ALA A 41 -6.74 -0.25 -5.31
N LYS A 42 -7.85 -0.73 -4.73
CA LYS A 42 -8.82 -1.63 -5.40
C LYS A 42 -9.41 -1.06 -6.70
N PHE A 43 -9.52 0.25 -6.82
CA PHE A 43 -10.04 0.91 -8.01
C PHE A 43 -8.97 1.24 -9.06
N VAL A 44 -7.69 1.15 -8.70
CA VAL A 44 -6.55 1.49 -9.56
C VAL A 44 -6.08 0.24 -10.32
N LYS A 45 -5.63 0.42 -11.57
CA LYS A 45 -5.07 -0.70 -12.36
C LYS A 45 -3.72 -1.14 -11.82
N SER A 46 -3.53 -2.45 -11.71
CA SER A 46 -2.27 -3.04 -11.25
C SER A 46 -1.10 -2.71 -12.19
N ASN A 47 0.13 -2.53 -11.71
CA ASN A 47 0.59 -2.53 -10.32
C ASN A 47 0.33 -1.17 -9.64
N ALA A 48 -0.58 -1.15 -8.66
CA ALA A 48 -1.05 0.07 -8.02
C ALA A 48 -0.36 0.34 -6.68
N ILE A 49 0.25 1.52 -6.55
CA ILE A 49 0.73 2.10 -5.29
C ILE A 49 -0.03 3.40 -5.05
N VAL A 50 -0.68 3.49 -3.90
CA VAL A 50 -1.44 4.67 -3.47
C VAL A 50 -0.85 5.19 -2.19
N TYR A 51 -0.65 6.51 -2.11
CA TYR A 51 -0.35 7.23 -0.89
C TYR A 51 -1.55 8.06 -0.46
N ALA A 52 -1.85 8.06 0.83
CA ALA A 52 -2.89 8.87 1.42
C ALA A 52 -2.48 9.41 2.78
N LYS A 53 -2.98 10.59 3.10
CA LYS A 53 -2.79 11.28 4.38
C LYS A 53 -4.06 12.06 4.68
N GLU A 54 -4.56 12.00 5.91
CA GLU A 54 -5.76 12.72 6.33
C GLU A 54 -7.01 12.41 5.47
N ASN A 55 -7.22 11.13 5.11
CA ASN A 55 -8.26 10.64 4.20
C ASN A 55 -8.22 11.24 2.78
N MET A 56 -7.09 11.80 2.36
CA MET A 56 -6.88 12.35 1.03
C MET A 56 -5.77 11.59 0.32
N THR A 57 -5.98 11.22 -0.95
CA THR A 57 -4.92 10.65 -1.78
C THR A 57 -3.92 11.73 -2.13
N ILE A 58 -2.66 11.55 -1.76
CA ILE A 58 -1.58 12.50 -2.08
C ILE A 58 -0.80 12.09 -3.32
N GLY A 59 -0.83 10.81 -3.69
CA GLY A 59 -0.12 10.31 -4.86
C GLY A 59 -0.61 8.94 -5.29
N ILE A 60 -0.74 8.74 -6.60
CA ILE A 60 -1.13 7.44 -7.19
C ILE A 60 -0.16 7.08 -8.32
N GLY A 61 0.46 5.92 -8.17
CA GLY A 61 1.31 5.27 -9.16
C GLY A 61 0.65 4.00 -9.66
N ALA A 62 0.40 3.91 -10.97
CA ALA A 62 -0.33 2.80 -11.56
C ALA A 62 0.26 2.41 -12.92
N GLY A 63 0.03 1.17 -13.34
CA GLY A 63 0.33 0.69 -14.70
C GLY A 63 1.81 0.51 -15.02
N GLN A 64 2.70 0.48 -14.02
CA GLN A 64 4.13 0.20 -14.23
C GLN A 64 4.43 -1.30 -14.16
N MET A 65 5.46 -1.73 -14.90
CA MET A 65 5.94 -3.12 -14.82
C MET A 65 6.52 -3.46 -13.44
N SER A 66 7.01 -2.46 -12.70
CA SER A 66 7.57 -2.62 -11.35
C SER A 66 6.83 -1.75 -10.33
N ARG A 67 6.42 -2.35 -9.19
CA ARG A 67 5.80 -1.64 -8.06
C ARG A 67 6.71 -0.59 -7.45
N VAL A 68 8.03 -0.82 -7.44
CA VAL A 68 9.01 0.17 -6.97
C VAL A 68 8.95 1.44 -7.81
N TYR A 69 8.76 1.30 -9.12
CA TYR A 69 8.56 2.46 -9.99
C TYR A 69 7.20 3.13 -9.76
N SER A 70 6.12 2.37 -9.55
CA SER A 70 4.83 2.95 -9.14
C SER A 70 4.95 3.77 -7.85
N ALA A 71 5.66 3.26 -6.84
CA ALA A 71 5.92 3.95 -5.57
C ALA A 71 6.72 5.25 -5.77
N LYS A 72 7.75 5.23 -6.62
CA LYS A 72 8.53 6.43 -6.97
C LYS A 72 7.68 7.48 -7.70
N ILE A 73 6.89 7.07 -8.70
CA ILE A 73 6.02 8.00 -9.46
C ILE A 73 4.98 8.64 -8.54
N ALA A 74 4.38 7.86 -7.65
CA ALA A 74 3.42 8.39 -6.68
C ALA A 74 4.06 9.45 -5.76
N GLY A 75 5.32 9.25 -5.36
CA GLY A 75 6.05 10.18 -4.51
C GLY A 75 6.49 11.45 -5.24
N ILE A 76 6.94 11.31 -6.50
CA ILE A 76 7.28 12.45 -7.37
C ILE A 76 6.05 13.33 -7.61
N LYS A 77 4.91 12.72 -7.99
CA LYS A 77 3.66 13.48 -8.19
C LYS A 77 3.22 14.24 -6.95
N ALA A 78 3.33 13.63 -5.77
CA ALA A 78 3.02 14.32 -4.51
C ALA A 78 3.96 15.53 -4.31
N GLY A 79 5.26 15.36 -4.57
CA GLY A 79 6.24 16.44 -4.49
C GLY A 79 5.98 17.57 -5.50
N ASP A 80 5.63 17.25 -6.74
CA ASP A 80 5.32 18.24 -7.79
C ASP A 80 4.08 19.08 -7.45
N GLU A 81 3.10 18.48 -6.78
CA GLU A 81 1.88 19.15 -6.29
C GLU A 81 2.10 19.86 -4.92
N GLY A 82 3.32 19.83 -4.36
CA GLY A 82 3.62 20.42 -3.06
C GLY A 82 2.99 19.68 -1.87
N LEU A 83 2.57 18.43 -2.05
CA LEU A 83 1.95 17.59 -1.04
C LEU A 83 3.01 16.83 -0.23
N GLU A 84 2.88 16.85 1.09
CA GLU A 84 3.83 16.20 2.00
C GLU A 84 3.54 14.69 2.13
N VAL A 85 4.47 13.86 1.65
CA VAL A 85 4.42 12.38 1.78
C VAL A 85 4.79 11.90 3.18
N LYS A 86 5.53 12.70 3.95
CA LYS A 86 5.93 12.35 5.30
C LYS A 86 4.71 12.15 6.22
N GLY A 87 4.67 11.03 6.91
CA GLY A 87 3.56 10.62 7.78
C GLY A 87 2.34 10.09 7.03
N SER A 88 2.47 9.79 5.73
CA SER A 88 1.38 9.21 4.94
C SER A 88 1.30 7.69 5.11
N ALA A 89 0.13 7.14 4.80
CA ALA A 89 -0.09 5.71 4.62
C ALA A 89 0.06 5.30 3.15
N MET A 90 0.64 4.13 2.90
CA MET A 90 0.78 3.53 1.58
C MET A 90 -0.07 2.26 1.47
N ALA A 91 -0.82 2.09 0.38
CA ALA A 91 -1.39 0.80 -0.01
C ALA A 91 -0.71 0.24 -1.26
N SER A 92 -0.53 -1.08 -1.26
CA SER A 92 -0.15 -1.86 -2.42
C SER A 92 -1.21 -2.91 -2.72
N ASP A 93 -1.71 -2.97 -3.95
CA ASP A 93 -2.73 -3.93 -4.40
C ASP A 93 -2.29 -5.41 -4.29
N ALA A 94 -0.98 -5.63 -4.33
CA ALA A 94 -0.35 -6.93 -4.21
C ALA A 94 0.87 -6.88 -3.26
N PHE A 95 1.31 -8.05 -2.82
CA PHE A 95 2.42 -8.18 -1.88
C PHE A 95 3.75 -7.64 -2.45
N PHE A 96 4.63 -7.15 -1.57
CA PHE A 96 6.00 -6.80 -1.93
C PHE A 96 6.88 -8.07 -2.01
N PRO A 97 7.55 -8.33 -3.15
CA PRO A 97 8.41 -9.49 -3.28
C PRO A 97 9.76 -9.33 -2.55
N PHE A 98 10.18 -8.08 -2.30
CA PHE A 98 11.45 -7.72 -1.66
C PHE A 98 11.28 -6.48 -0.76
N ARG A 99 12.25 -6.26 0.13
CA ARG A 99 12.26 -5.09 1.04
C ARG A 99 12.41 -3.73 0.34
N ASP A 100 12.86 -3.71 -0.91
CA ASP A 100 13.12 -2.50 -1.70
C ASP A 100 11.91 -1.55 -1.79
N GLY A 101 10.70 -2.11 -1.87
CA GLY A 101 9.46 -1.32 -1.83
C GLY A 101 9.24 -0.59 -0.50
N ILE A 102 9.63 -1.21 0.61
CA ILE A 102 9.52 -0.63 1.95
C ILE A 102 10.63 0.39 2.18
N ASP A 103 11.86 0.08 1.77
CA ASP A 103 12.98 1.03 1.86
C ASP A 103 12.67 2.30 1.03
N ALA A 104 12.04 2.15 -0.15
CA ALA A 104 11.58 3.27 -0.96
C ALA A 104 10.46 4.08 -0.29
N ALA A 105 9.50 3.41 0.36
CA ALA A 105 8.43 4.07 1.12
C ALA A 105 8.98 4.83 2.34
N ALA A 106 9.95 4.25 3.05
CA ALA A 106 10.64 4.88 4.17
C ALA A 106 11.40 6.14 3.72
N ALA A 107 12.08 6.08 2.57
CA ALA A 107 12.85 7.20 2.03
C ALA A 107 11.98 8.44 1.73
N VAL A 108 10.69 8.26 1.43
CA VAL A 108 9.72 9.35 1.24
C VAL A 108 8.91 9.67 2.51
N GLY A 109 9.19 8.99 3.62
CA GLY A 109 8.60 9.26 4.93
C GLY A 109 7.24 8.62 5.18
N VAL A 110 6.88 7.56 4.47
CA VAL A 110 5.68 6.76 4.78
C VAL A 110 5.77 6.22 6.20
N SER A 111 4.67 6.32 6.96
CA SER A 111 4.62 5.85 8.34
C SER A 111 3.80 4.58 8.50
N CYS A 112 2.90 4.27 7.57
CA CYS A 112 2.06 3.07 7.60
C CYS A 112 1.94 2.42 6.22
N VAL A 113 1.96 1.10 6.14
CA VAL A 113 1.85 0.32 4.90
C VAL A 113 0.80 -0.76 5.05
N ILE A 114 -0.08 -0.88 4.06
CA ILE A 114 -1.08 -1.95 3.97
C ILE A 114 -0.92 -2.74 2.68
N GLN A 115 -0.92 -4.07 2.79
CA GLN A 115 -0.79 -4.99 1.66
C GLN A 115 -1.49 -6.33 1.94
N PRO A 116 -1.68 -7.23 0.95
CA PRO A 116 -2.22 -8.56 1.20
C PRO A 116 -1.34 -9.45 2.07
N GLY A 117 -0.01 -9.39 1.88
CA GLY A 117 0.91 -10.42 2.38
C GLY A 117 0.87 -11.72 1.55
N GLY A 118 1.58 -12.74 2.01
CA GLY A 118 1.71 -14.05 1.37
C GLY A 118 2.91 -14.17 0.44
N SER A 119 3.98 -13.41 0.69
CA SER A 119 5.28 -13.58 0.03
C SER A 119 6.13 -14.61 0.78
N ILE A 120 6.96 -15.37 0.06
CA ILE A 120 7.99 -16.23 0.68
C ILE A 120 8.98 -15.38 1.51
N ARG A 121 9.11 -14.09 1.16
CA ARG A 121 10.03 -13.14 1.79
C ARG A 121 9.33 -12.12 2.71
N ASP A 122 8.12 -12.43 3.19
CA ASP A 122 7.40 -11.49 4.06
C ASP A 122 8.20 -11.15 5.33
N GLU A 123 8.98 -12.07 5.89
CA GLU A 123 9.84 -11.80 7.05
C GLU A 123 10.88 -10.69 6.77
N GLU A 124 11.47 -10.68 5.57
CA GLU A 124 12.44 -9.67 5.14
C GLU A 124 11.77 -8.30 4.99
N VAL A 125 10.54 -8.28 4.45
CA VAL A 125 9.73 -7.08 4.25
C VAL A 125 9.24 -6.50 5.59
N ILE A 126 8.83 -7.36 6.53
CA ILE A 126 8.43 -6.98 7.89
C ILE A 126 9.63 -6.45 8.67
N ALA A 127 10.79 -7.10 8.57
CA ALA A 127 12.01 -6.63 9.22
C ALA A 127 12.40 -5.23 8.73
N ALA A 128 12.30 -4.96 7.43
CA ALA A 128 12.54 -3.62 6.88
C ALA A 128 11.53 -2.59 7.42
N ALA A 129 10.25 -2.95 7.55
CA ALA A 129 9.26 -2.05 8.14
C ALA A 129 9.60 -1.73 9.61
N ASP A 130 10.03 -2.74 10.38
CA ASP A 130 10.47 -2.56 11.76
C ASP A 130 11.72 -1.67 11.87
N GLU A 131 12.71 -1.87 11.00
CA GLU A 131 13.94 -1.07 10.95
C GLU A 131 13.64 0.42 10.71
N HIS A 132 12.66 0.71 9.85
CA HIS A 132 12.26 2.09 9.52
C HIS A 132 11.18 2.66 10.44
N GLY A 133 10.67 1.89 11.41
CA GLY A 133 9.59 2.32 12.29
C GLY A 133 8.25 2.51 11.56
N ILE A 134 8.00 1.72 10.53
CA ILE A 134 6.77 1.74 9.73
C ILE A 134 5.78 0.73 10.31
N ALA A 135 4.53 1.16 10.50
CA ALA A 135 3.46 0.24 10.84
C ALA A 135 3.05 -0.55 9.59
N MET A 136 3.07 -1.88 9.65
CA MET A 136 2.76 -2.75 8.53
C MET A 136 1.54 -3.61 8.82
N ILE A 137 0.57 -3.58 7.91
CA ILE A 137 -0.74 -4.21 8.03
C ILE A 137 -0.95 -5.19 6.86
N PHE A 138 -1.26 -6.44 7.18
CA PHE A 138 -1.65 -7.45 6.21
C PHE A 138 -3.17 -7.59 6.18
N THR A 139 -3.75 -7.66 4.98
CA THR A 139 -5.19 -7.85 4.78
C THR A 139 -5.57 -9.29 4.46
N ASP A 140 -4.58 -10.14 4.11
CA ASP A 140 -4.77 -11.50 3.60
C ASP A 140 -5.74 -11.61 2.39
N MET A 141 -6.07 -10.46 1.76
CA MET A 141 -6.94 -10.35 0.58
C MET A 141 -6.18 -9.76 -0.60
N ARG A 142 -6.19 -10.43 -1.75
CA ARG A 142 -5.58 -9.92 -3.01
C ARG A 142 -6.63 -9.32 -3.93
N HIS A 143 -6.45 -8.05 -4.31
CA HIS A 143 -7.26 -7.37 -5.31
C HIS A 143 -6.49 -7.27 -6.63
N PHE A 144 -6.63 -8.25 -7.54
CA PHE A 144 -6.05 -8.15 -8.88
C PHE A 144 -7.05 -7.54 -9.85
N ARG A 145 -6.67 -6.45 -10.53
CA ARG A 145 -7.50 -5.79 -11.54
C ARG A 145 -6.68 -5.52 -12.81
N HIS A 146 -7.05 -6.17 -13.92
CA HIS A 146 -6.46 -6.00 -15.26
C HIS A 146 -7.12 -4.83 -16.04
#